data_AF-A0ABD2P909-F1
#
_entry.id   AF-A0ABD2P909-F1
#
_cell.length_a   1.000
_cell.length_b   1.000
_cell.length_c   1.000
_cell.angle_alpha   90.00
_cell.angle_beta   90.00
_cell.angle_gamma   90.00
#
_symmetry.space_group_name_H-M   'P 1'
#
loop_
_entity.id
_entity.type
_entity.pdbx_description
1 polymer ?
#
loop_
_entity_poly.entity_id
_entity_poly.type
_entity_poly.pdbx_seq_one_letter_code
_entity_poly.pdbx_strand_id
1 'polypeptide(L)'
;MNIIKTIEDDEEVEDFSEESDEEIEYQPVAQKSKNNGDFDNDFSFVTSVEEYNRDPWNDLNKYIKRKAKTKTDDKIKKIRLENGTEEDDHLNSNGNSDSEYSLSEDELKHDKIKVVEKKEKEKT
;
A
#
# COMPACT_ATOMS: atom_id res chain seq x y z
N MET A 1 -32.73 9.26 63.29
CA MET A 1 -32.00 8.48 62.26
C MET A 1 -32.98 7.44 61.76
N ASN A 2 -33.36 7.47 60.49
CA ASN A 2 -34.30 6.48 59.94
C ASN A 2 -33.53 5.20 59.61
N ILE A 3 -33.75 4.15 60.40
CA ILE A 3 -33.27 2.80 60.11
C ILE A 3 -34.25 2.19 59.08
N ILE A 4 -33.71 1.77 57.94
CA ILE A 4 -34.49 1.04 56.92
C ILE A 4 -34.64 -0.39 57.43
N LYS A 5 -35.88 -0.89 57.47
CA LYS A 5 -36.20 -2.27 57.86
C LYS A 5 -35.62 -3.22 56.80
N THR A 6 -34.84 -4.21 57.23
CA THR A 6 -34.36 -5.30 56.36
C THR A 6 -35.43 -6.39 56.28
N ILE A 7 -35.36 -7.21 55.24
CA ILE A 7 -36.17 -8.43 55.11
C ILE A 7 -35.91 -9.36 56.29
N GLU A 8 -36.94 -10.11 56.70
CA GLU A 8 -36.83 -11.15 57.75
C GLU A 8 -36.45 -12.50 57.11
N ASP A 9 -35.75 -13.37 57.85
CA ASP A 9 -35.10 -14.59 57.29
C ASP A 9 -36.08 -15.57 56.61
N ASP A 10 -37.37 -15.50 56.95
CA ASP A 10 -38.43 -16.37 56.45
C ASP A 10 -39.42 -15.64 55.51
N GLU A 11 -39.08 -14.42 55.07
CA GLU A 11 -39.92 -13.64 54.16
C GLU A 11 -39.78 -14.19 52.72
N GLU A 12 -40.87 -14.73 52.16
CA GLU A 12 -40.90 -15.27 50.80
C GLU A 12 -40.83 -14.12 49.78
N VAL A 13 -39.69 -13.98 49.11
CA VAL A 13 -39.43 -12.95 48.09
C VAL A 13 -39.75 -13.51 46.71
N GLU A 14 -40.49 -12.74 45.90
CA GLU A 14 -40.77 -13.09 44.50
C GLU A 14 -39.45 -13.20 43.72
N ASP A 15 -39.27 -14.34 43.04
CA ASP A 15 -38.14 -14.56 42.16
C ASP A 15 -38.40 -13.87 40.82
N PHE A 16 -37.60 -12.84 40.53
CA PHE A 16 -37.62 -12.12 39.25
C PHE A 16 -36.50 -12.57 38.31
N SER A 17 -35.82 -13.68 38.62
CA SER A 17 -34.78 -14.21 37.75
C SER A 17 -35.39 -14.72 36.45
N GLU A 18 -34.86 -14.25 35.33
CA GLU A 18 -35.23 -14.72 34.01
C GLU A 18 -34.61 -16.12 33.78
N GLU A 19 -35.36 -17.03 33.16
CA GLU A 19 -34.85 -18.38 32.84
C GLU A 19 -33.65 -18.25 31.90
N SER A 20 -32.49 -18.79 32.30
CA SER A 20 -31.28 -18.75 31.47
C SER A 20 -31.51 -19.49 30.16
N ASP A 21 -31.18 -18.85 29.05
CA ASP A 21 -31.17 -19.48 27.72
C ASP A 21 -30.30 -20.77 27.73
N GLU A 22 -30.73 -21.77 26.95
CA GLU A 22 -30.00 -23.04 26.80
C GLU A 22 -28.58 -22.81 26.26
N GLU A 23 -27.59 -23.40 26.93
CA GLU A 23 -26.18 -23.29 26.58
C GLU A 23 -25.91 -23.97 25.22
N ILE A 24 -25.68 -23.16 24.18
CA ILE A 24 -25.38 -23.66 22.84
C ILE A 24 -23.93 -24.14 22.82
N GLU A 25 -23.70 -25.46 22.65
CA GLU A 25 -22.36 -26.01 22.44
C GLU A 25 -21.73 -25.42 21.17
N TYR A 26 -20.83 -24.44 21.35
CA TYR A 26 -20.10 -23.78 20.27
C TYR A 26 -18.91 -24.64 19.78
N GLN A 27 -19.13 -25.93 19.56
CA GLN A 27 -18.10 -26.77 18.98
C GLN A 27 -17.91 -26.41 17.51
N PRO A 28 -16.66 -26.27 17.02
CA PRO A 28 -16.41 -26.00 15.63
C PRO A 28 -16.89 -27.19 14.78
N VAL A 29 -18.01 -27.01 14.08
CA VAL A 29 -18.50 -27.95 13.08
C VAL A 29 -17.67 -27.84 11.80
N ALA A 30 -17.30 -28.98 11.21
CA ALA A 30 -16.58 -29.03 9.95
C ALA A 30 -17.34 -28.24 8.88
N GLN A 31 -16.72 -27.16 8.38
CA GLN A 31 -17.30 -26.37 7.32
C GLN A 31 -17.40 -27.23 6.06
N LYS A 32 -18.62 -27.40 5.52
CA LYS A 32 -18.83 -27.93 4.17
C LYS A 32 -18.03 -27.04 3.22
N SER A 33 -17.15 -27.64 2.40
CA SER A 33 -16.33 -26.90 1.43
C SER A 33 -17.24 -26.09 0.52
N LYS A 34 -17.34 -24.78 0.79
CA LYS A 34 -17.92 -23.84 -0.16
C LYS A 34 -16.82 -23.56 -1.17
N ASN A 35 -17.07 -23.86 -2.44
CA ASN A 35 -16.18 -23.46 -3.52
C ASN A 35 -16.28 -21.94 -3.62
N ASN A 36 -15.37 -21.22 -2.96
CA ASN A 36 -15.27 -19.78 -3.03
C ASN A 36 -14.72 -19.43 -4.42
N GLY A 37 -15.58 -18.94 -5.32
CA GLY A 37 -15.20 -18.52 -6.67
C GLY A 37 -14.41 -17.21 -6.74
N ASP A 38 -14.10 -16.61 -5.59
CA ASP A 38 -13.34 -15.36 -5.49
C ASP A 38 -11.81 -15.59 -5.60
N PHE A 39 -11.37 -16.85 -5.52
CA PHE A 39 -9.96 -17.22 -5.65
C PHE A 39 -9.74 -18.07 -6.89
N ASP A 40 -8.71 -17.73 -7.64
CA ASP A 40 -8.30 -18.49 -8.81
C ASP A 40 -7.84 -19.90 -8.39
N ASN A 41 -8.40 -20.94 -9.00
CA ASN A 41 -8.06 -22.33 -8.68
C ASN A 41 -6.63 -22.69 -9.11
N ASP A 42 -6.03 -21.85 -9.94
CA ASP A 42 -4.65 -21.99 -10.41
C ASP A 42 -3.61 -21.52 -9.37
N PHE A 43 -4.06 -20.88 -8.27
CA PHE A 43 -3.16 -20.50 -7.19
C PHE A 43 -2.70 -21.74 -6.41
N SER A 44 -1.44 -22.10 -6.58
CA SER A 44 -0.77 -23.14 -5.81
C SER A 44 0.28 -22.53 -4.88
N PHE A 45 0.28 -22.95 -3.62
CA PHE A 45 1.35 -22.60 -2.71
C PHE A 45 2.67 -23.19 -3.23
N VAL A 46 3.73 -22.38 -3.20
CA VAL A 46 5.08 -22.83 -3.54
C VAL A 46 5.47 -24.00 -2.64
N THR A 47 5.61 -25.18 -3.23
CA THR A 47 5.88 -26.45 -2.51
C THR A 47 7.36 -26.67 -2.23
N SER A 48 8.23 -25.87 -2.84
CA SER A 48 9.68 -25.97 -2.67
C SER A 48 10.23 -24.82 -1.83
N VAL A 49 11.16 -25.18 -0.93
CA VAL A 49 11.87 -24.22 -0.07
C VAL A 49 12.75 -23.28 -0.91
N GLU A 50 13.22 -23.74 -2.06
CA GLU A 50 14.04 -22.95 -3.00
C GLU A 50 13.24 -21.83 -3.66
N GLU A 51 11.98 -22.07 -4.01
CA GLU A 51 11.13 -21.05 -4.62
C GLU A 51 10.59 -20.05 -3.58
N TYR A 52 10.32 -20.52 -2.36
CA TYR A 52 10.00 -19.64 -1.23
C TYR A 52 11.15 -18.69 -0.88
N ASN A 53 12.39 -19.18 -0.94
CA ASN A 53 13.60 -18.42 -0.64
C ASN A 53 14.18 -17.67 -1.86
N ARG A 54 13.48 -17.65 -2.99
CA ARG A 54 13.93 -16.92 -4.18
C ARG A 54 13.89 -15.43 -3.87
N ASP A 55 15.06 -14.81 -3.75
CA ASP A 55 15.16 -13.36 -3.53
C ASP A 55 14.72 -12.60 -4.79
N PRO A 56 13.54 -11.95 -4.81
CA PRO A 56 13.11 -11.16 -5.96
C PRO A 56 13.98 -9.91 -6.16
N TRP A 57 14.78 -9.53 -5.16
CA TRP A 57 15.64 -8.35 -5.19
C TRP A 57 17.05 -8.61 -5.73
N ASN A 58 17.39 -9.87 -6.03
CA ASN A 58 18.69 -10.22 -6.60
C ASN A 58 18.92 -9.55 -7.97
N ASP A 59 17.87 -9.45 -8.79
CA ASP A 59 17.94 -8.77 -10.08
C ASP A 59 18.07 -7.25 -9.95
N LEU A 60 17.49 -6.63 -8.92
CA LEU A 60 17.63 -5.19 -8.68
C LEU A 60 19.06 -4.84 -8.25
N ASN A 61 19.67 -5.69 -7.42
CA ASN A 61 21.06 -5.55 -7.00
C ASN A 61 22.05 -5.55 -8.19
N LYS A 62 21.73 -6.25 -9.29
CA LYS A 62 22.52 -6.24 -10.54
C LYS A 62 22.57 -4.86 -11.19
N TYR A 63 21.49 -4.08 -11.09
CA TYR A 63 21.41 -2.73 -11.67
C TYR A 63 21.92 -1.66 -10.71
N ILE A 64 21.71 -1.81 -9.41
CA ILE A 64 22.20 -0.87 -8.38
C ILE A 64 23.73 -0.90 -8.31
N LYS A 65 24.35 -2.09 -8.32
CA LYS A 65 25.81 -2.22 -8.20
C LYS A 65 26.58 -1.96 -9.50
N ARG A 66 25.89 -1.96 -10.64
CA ARG A 66 26.55 -1.73 -11.94
C ARG A 66 26.78 -0.24 -12.14
N LYS A 67 28.04 0.19 -12.05
CA LYS A 67 28.45 1.52 -12.50
C LYS A 67 28.11 1.68 -13.99
N ALA A 68 27.35 2.71 -14.33
CA ALA A 68 27.03 3.01 -15.72
C ALA A 68 28.33 3.27 -16.50
N LYS A 69 28.55 2.51 -17.58
CA LYS A 69 29.74 2.65 -18.44
C LYS A 69 29.73 3.94 -19.27
N THR A 70 28.55 4.50 -19.47
CA THR A 70 28.32 5.72 -20.27
C THR A 70 27.37 6.62 -19.51
N LYS A 71 27.60 7.94 -19.58
CA LYS A 71 26.70 8.93 -18.99
C LYS A 71 25.44 9.07 -19.85
N THR A 72 24.40 9.64 -19.27
CA THR A 72 23.16 9.95 -19.99
C THR A 72 23.45 10.86 -21.19
N ASP A 73 24.32 11.85 -21.01
CA ASP A 73 24.73 12.79 -22.06
C ASP A 73 25.39 12.08 -23.26
N ASP A 74 26.22 11.07 -23.00
CA ASP A 74 26.86 10.28 -24.07
C ASP A 74 25.83 9.52 -24.91
N LYS A 75 24.77 9.01 -24.26
CA LYS A 75 23.66 8.32 -24.95
C LYS A 75 22.82 9.30 -25.75
N ILE A 76 22.52 10.47 -25.20
CA ILE A 76 21.79 11.53 -25.90
C ILE A 76 22.60 11.98 -27.13
N LYS A 77 23.91 12.18 -26.97
CA LYS A 77 24.80 12.53 -28.07
C LYS A 77 24.81 11.47 -29.17
N LYS A 78 24.87 10.19 -28.80
CA LYS A 78 24.79 9.08 -29.76
C LYS A 78 23.48 9.10 -30.55
N ILE A 79 22.35 9.27 -29.88
CA ILE A 79 21.03 9.30 -30.55
C ILE A 79 20.92 10.53 -31.46
N ARG A 80 21.40 11.70 -31.04
CA ARG A 80 21.41 12.91 -31.88
C ARG A 80 22.26 12.72 -33.14
N LEU A 81 23.43 12.10 -33.00
CA LEU A 81 24.30 11.76 -34.13
C LEU A 81 23.64 10.75 -35.08
N GLU A 82 23.01 9.71 -34.53
CA GLU A 82 22.29 8.67 -35.30
C GLU A 82 21.06 9.23 -36.03
N ASN A 83 20.35 10.18 -35.41
CA ASN A 83 19.20 10.86 -35.98
C ASN A 83 19.59 12.03 -36.91
N GLY A 84 20.87 12.25 -37.19
CA GLY A 84 21.34 13.31 -38.09
C GLY A 84 20.99 14.73 -37.62
N THR A 85 20.71 14.94 -36.33
CA THR A 85 20.42 16.25 -35.73
C THR A 85 21.69 16.94 -35.25
N GLU A 86 22.73 16.92 -36.09
CA GLU A 86 23.88 17.81 -35.92
C GLU A 86 23.70 19.05 -36.78
N GLU A 87 22.59 19.77 -36.63
CA GLU A 87 22.51 21.16 -37.09
C GLU A 87 21.78 22.03 -36.05
N ASP A 88 22.57 22.97 -35.53
CA ASP A 88 22.21 24.30 -35.03
C ASP A 88 21.72 24.45 -33.57
N ASP A 89 22.57 25.15 -32.82
CA ASP A 89 22.36 25.66 -31.45
C ASP A 89 21.43 26.89 -31.44
N HIS A 90 20.46 26.96 -32.36
CA HIS A 90 19.63 28.15 -32.51
C HIS A 90 18.28 27.90 -33.18
N LEU A 91 17.32 27.28 -32.48
CA LEU A 91 15.92 27.39 -32.87
C LEU A 91 14.99 27.64 -31.68
N ASN A 92 14.70 28.92 -31.46
CA ASN A 92 13.37 29.34 -31.04
C ASN A 92 12.35 28.67 -31.96
N SER A 93 11.67 27.63 -31.48
CA SER A 93 10.47 27.12 -32.14
C SER A 93 9.38 26.89 -31.12
N ASN A 94 8.62 27.97 -30.93
CA ASN A 94 7.22 27.91 -30.59
C ASN A 94 6.50 27.10 -31.69
N GLY A 95 6.40 25.78 -31.50
CA GLY A 95 5.99 24.86 -32.56
C GLY A 95 5.46 23.55 -32.00
N ASN A 96 4.28 23.63 -31.36
CA ASN A 96 3.25 22.59 -31.29
C ASN A 96 3.69 21.15 -31.64
N SER A 97 4.25 20.43 -30.67
CA SER A 97 4.22 18.96 -30.67
C SER A 97 3.01 18.54 -29.84
N ASP A 98 1.85 18.68 -30.46
CA ASP A 98 0.59 18.06 -30.07
C ASP A 98 0.67 16.58 -30.45
N SER A 99 1.43 15.80 -29.67
CA SER A 99 1.47 14.35 -29.77
C SER A 99 1.79 13.72 -28.42
N GLU A 100 0.70 13.34 -27.76
CA GLU A 100 0.56 12.13 -26.94
C GLU A 100 0.94 12.15 -25.45
N TYR A 101 0.84 13.30 -24.78
CA TYR A 101 0.69 13.33 -23.32
C TYR A 101 -0.38 14.34 -22.90
N SER A 102 -1.64 14.01 -23.15
CA SER A 102 -2.76 14.72 -22.55
C SER A 102 -2.82 14.37 -21.06
N LEU A 103 -2.29 15.25 -20.21
CA LEU A 103 -2.40 15.12 -18.77
C LEU A 103 -3.87 15.08 -18.37
N SER A 104 -4.22 14.12 -17.53
CA SER A 104 -5.57 14.02 -16.98
C SER A 104 -5.86 15.18 -16.01
N GLU A 105 -7.14 15.51 -15.82
CA GLU A 105 -7.53 16.64 -14.96
C GLU A 105 -7.04 16.49 -13.51
N ASP A 106 -6.81 15.24 -13.07
CA ASP A 106 -6.30 14.92 -11.73
C ASP A 106 -4.79 15.19 -11.61
N GLU A 107 -4.02 15.06 -12.69
CA GLU A 107 -2.57 15.35 -12.71
C GLU A 107 -2.24 16.84 -12.67
N LEU A 108 -3.19 17.71 -13.03
CA LEU A 108 -3.03 19.16 -12.93
C LEU A 108 -3.18 19.68 -11.48
N LYS A 109 -3.68 18.84 -10.57
CA LYS A 109 -3.96 19.24 -9.20
C LYS A 109 -2.71 19.06 -8.33
N HIS A 110 -2.11 20.17 -7.94
CA HIS A 110 -0.98 20.16 -7.03
C HIS A 110 -1.43 19.90 -5.59
N ASP A 111 -0.73 19.00 -4.90
CA ASP A 111 -0.92 18.76 -3.47
C ASP A 111 -0.53 19.99 -2.65
N LYS A 112 -1.30 20.25 -1.59
CA LYS A 112 -1.03 21.32 -0.63
C LYS A 112 -0.01 20.84 0.41
N ILE A 113 1.24 20.67 0.00
CA ILE A 113 2.32 20.27 0.90
C ILE A 113 2.82 21.52 1.64
N LYS A 114 2.80 21.49 2.97
CA LYS A 114 3.32 22.58 3.81
C LYS A 114 4.84 22.58 3.76
N VAL A 115 5.43 23.61 3.16
CA VAL A 115 6.88 23.83 3.18
C VAL A 115 7.27 24.27 4.60
N VAL A 116 8.18 23.53 5.24
CA VAL A 116 8.77 23.90 6.54
C VAL A 116 10.16 24.46 6.28
N GLU A 117 10.34 25.74 6.56
CA GLU A 117 11.66 26.38 6.48
C GLU A 117 12.57 25.86 7.61
N LYS A 118 13.78 25.45 7.25
CA LYS A 118 14.79 25.03 8.22
C LYS A 118 15.31 26.28 8.94
N LYS A 119 15.16 26.34 10.26
CA LYS A 119 15.82 27.36 11.08
C LYS A 119 17.32 27.12 11.04
N GLU A 120 18.06 28.06 10.45
CA GLU A 120 19.50 28.09 10.58
C GLU A 120 19.86 28.34 12.05
N LYS A 121 20.74 27.51 12.61
CA LYS A 121 21.29 27.75 13.94
C LYS A 121 22.38 28.79 13.79
N GLU A 122 22.18 29.95 14.44
CA GLU A 122 23.21 30.96 14.60
C GLU A 122 24.45 30.31 15.23
N LYS A 123 25.57 30.33 14.51
CA LYS A 123 26.86 29.84 15.04
C LYS A 123 27.39 30.92 15.98
N THR A 124 27.42 30.60 17.27
CA THR A 124 28.12 31.36 18.31
C THR A 124 29.63 31.11 18.22
#